data_AF-A0A955DP35-F1
#
_entry.id   AF-A0A955DP35-F1
#
_cell.length_a   1.000
_cell.length_b   1.000
_cell.length_c   1.000
_cell.angle_alpha   90.00
_cell.angle_beta   90.00
_cell.angle_gamma   90.00
#
_symmetry.space_group_name_H-M   'P 1'
#
loop_
_entity.id
_entity.type
_entity.pdbx_description
1 polymer ?
#
loop_
_entity_poly.entity_id
_entity_poly.type
_entity_poly.pdbx_seq_one_letter_code
_entity_poly.pdbx_strand_id
1 'polypeptide(L)'
;LYGTNNVNNCSYYCHQASGVGLSSVTGSGTATVTLDDVAECDVLFLIGANPSSNHPRLMKNLVELRRRGGTVIVINPLKETGLVRFKVPSDLRSMLKASEIASLYVQPHIGGDIALLTGVIKALLERDSIDRAFVAQHADDWDALAEHVRAMSWDDIIRNAGVERAMINQIVDVYARSKKTIFCWAMGMTHHVHGVQNVQMIANLAIARGMIGKPGCGLLPLRGHSNVQGVGSMGVTPKLKQAIFDGLESSFGLTLPTSPGMDTLECMHRAEEGKVRCAICLGGNLYGSNPDSAFAGKALRAIDTVVYLSTTLNTGHVAGRGRETIILPVLARDEEPQKTTQESMFN
;
A
#
# COMPACT_ATOMS: atom_id res chain seq x y z
N LEU A 1 12.82 -16.37 30.94
CA LEU A 1 12.92 -15.41 29.82
C LEU A 1 11.60 -14.63 29.77
N TYR A 2 11.62 -13.30 29.83
CA TYR A 2 10.43 -12.51 29.49
C TYR A 2 10.42 -12.35 27.97
N GLY A 3 9.28 -12.57 27.32
CA GLY A 3 9.13 -12.49 25.88
C GLY A 3 7.69 -12.26 25.47
N THR A 4 7.49 -11.56 24.36
CA THR A 4 6.16 -11.30 23.81
C THR A 4 6.23 -11.31 22.28
N ASN A 5 5.14 -11.76 21.65
CA ASN A 5 4.94 -11.63 20.21
C ASN A 5 4.28 -10.31 19.83
N ASN A 6 4.04 -9.40 20.78
CA ASN A 6 3.45 -8.08 20.51
C ASN A 6 4.49 -7.10 19.94
N VAL A 7 5.06 -7.47 18.80
CA VAL A 7 6.08 -6.72 18.06
C VAL A 7 5.46 -6.29 16.73
N ASN A 8 5.22 -5.00 16.56
CA ASN A 8 4.55 -4.45 15.38
C ASN A 8 5.25 -3.18 14.90
N ASN A 9 4.77 -2.64 13.77
CA ASN A 9 5.40 -1.50 13.11
C ASN A 9 4.36 -0.59 12.42
N CYS A 10 4.81 0.49 11.78
CA CYS A 10 3.90 1.48 11.16
C CYS A 10 3.10 0.95 9.96
N SER A 11 3.51 -0.17 9.34
CA SER A 11 2.80 -0.72 8.17
C SER A 11 1.38 -1.17 8.49
N TYR A 12 1.10 -1.52 9.74
CA TYR A 12 -0.23 -1.95 10.20
C TYR A 12 -1.29 -0.86 10.06
N TYR A 13 -0.89 0.42 10.15
CA TYR A 13 -1.79 1.52 9.82
C TYR A 13 -1.84 1.82 8.32
N CYS A 14 -0.75 1.59 7.58
CA CYS A 14 -0.68 2.01 6.17
C CYS A 14 -1.08 0.92 5.17
N HIS A 15 -0.19 -0.04 4.92
CA HIS A 15 -0.29 -0.99 3.81
C HIS A 15 -0.71 -2.39 4.25
N GLN A 16 -1.28 -2.54 5.46
CA GLN A 16 -1.74 -3.84 5.92
C GLN A 16 -2.78 -4.45 4.98
N ALA A 17 -3.70 -3.64 4.47
CA ALA A 17 -4.66 -4.07 3.47
C ALA A 17 -3.98 -4.54 2.17
N SER A 18 -2.89 -3.88 1.73
CA SER A 18 -2.07 -4.38 0.61
C SER A 18 -1.45 -5.74 0.93
N GLY A 19 -0.88 -5.90 2.12
CA GLY A 19 -0.26 -7.17 2.55
C GLY A 19 -1.25 -8.32 2.55
N VAL A 20 -2.43 -8.12 3.15
CA VAL A 20 -3.50 -9.12 3.22
C VAL A 20 -4.08 -9.41 1.83
N GLY A 21 -4.45 -8.37 1.08
CA GLY A 21 -5.08 -8.50 -0.24
C GLY A 21 -4.15 -9.19 -1.24
N LEU A 22 -2.90 -8.75 -1.36
CA LEU A 22 -1.96 -9.38 -2.29
C LEU A 22 -1.60 -10.80 -1.88
N SER A 23 -1.33 -11.07 -0.60
CA SER A 23 -1.02 -12.44 -0.14
C SER A 23 -2.17 -13.40 -0.45
N SER A 24 -3.43 -12.94 -0.37
CA SER A 24 -4.60 -13.77 -0.69
C SER A 24 -4.77 -14.07 -2.18
N VAL A 25 -4.13 -13.31 -3.08
CA VAL A 25 -4.30 -13.44 -4.54
C VAL A 25 -3.05 -13.96 -5.23
N THR A 26 -1.86 -13.49 -4.84
CA THR A 26 -0.57 -13.84 -5.47
C THR A 26 0.33 -14.69 -4.57
N GLY A 27 -0.08 -14.95 -3.33
CA GLY A 27 0.76 -15.64 -2.33
C GLY A 27 1.86 -14.77 -1.72
N SER A 28 2.01 -13.50 -2.14
CA SER A 28 2.96 -12.56 -1.54
C SER A 28 2.34 -11.19 -1.27
N GLY A 29 2.66 -10.60 -0.12
CA GLY A 29 2.23 -9.24 0.25
C GLY A 29 3.06 -8.10 -0.35
N THR A 30 4.06 -8.41 -1.18
CA THR A 30 5.03 -7.46 -1.76
C THR A 30 4.62 -6.99 -3.15
N ALA A 31 5.32 -5.99 -3.68
CA ALA A 31 5.20 -5.65 -5.10
C ALA A 31 5.61 -6.86 -5.96
N THR A 32 5.02 -6.96 -7.15
CA THR A 32 5.37 -7.97 -8.16
C THR A 32 6.24 -7.42 -9.27
N VAL A 33 6.65 -6.15 -9.15
CA VAL A 33 7.43 -5.40 -10.12
C VAL A 33 8.46 -4.53 -9.41
N THR A 34 9.52 -4.20 -10.13
CA THR A 34 10.54 -3.24 -9.74
C THR A 34 10.26 -1.86 -10.35
N LEU A 35 11.08 -0.87 -10.03
CA LEU A 35 10.97 0.44 -10.69
C LEU A 35 11.36 0.36 -12.18
N ASP A 36 12.26 -0.56 -12.54
CA ASP A 36 12.73 -0.72 -13.93
C ASP A 36 11.60 -1.24 -14.83
N ASP A 37 10.67 -2.04 -14.30
CA ASP A 37 9.46 -2.44 -15.02
C ASP A 37 8.59 -1.25 -15.43
N VAL A 38 8.61 -0.14 -14.67
CA VAL A 38 7.88 1.08 -15.05
C VAL A 38 8.45 1.70 -16.33
N ALA A 39 9.75 1.51 -16.60
CA ALA A 39 10.37 1.93 -17.85
C ALA A 39 9.96 1.06 -19.06
N GLU A 40 9.32 -0.08 -18.83
CA GLU A 40 8.84 -0.98 -19.88
C GLU A 40 7.33 -0.92 -20.13
N CYS A 41 6.52 -0.59 -19.13
CA CYS A 41 5.05 -0.60 -19.25
C CYS A 41 4.52 0.35 -20.34
N ASP A 42 3.38 0.06 -20.97
CA ASP A 42 2.71 0.97 -21.91
C ASP A 42 1.51 1.68 -21.27
N VAL A 43 0.96 1.11 -20.20
CA VAL A 43 -0.11 1.70 -19.38
C VAL A 43 0.23 1.58 -17.91
N LEU A 44 0.04 2.67 -17.16
CA LEU A 44 0.13 2.69 -15.71
C LEU A 44 -1.17 3.22 -15.11
N PHE A 45 -1.82 2.41 -14.29
CA PHE A 45 -2.91 2.86 -13.42
C PHE A 45 -2.31 3.43 -12.14
N LEU A 46 -2.65 4.67 -11.81
CA LEU A 46 -2.26 5.34 -10.57
C LEU A 46 -3.51 5.58 -9.72
N ILE A 47 -3.74 4.74 -8.72
CA ILE A 47 -5.01 4.62 -8.00
C ILE A 47 -4.85 5.06 -6.54
N GLY A 48 -5.60 6.06 -6.10
CA GLY A 48 -5.57 6.52 -4.71
C GLY A 48 -4.18 6.96 -4.23
N ALA A 49 -3.37 7.53 -5.13
CA ALA A 49 -1.98 7.88 -4.86
C ALA A 49 -1.63 9.30 -5.34
N ASN A 50 -0.76 9.99 -4.61
CA ASN A 50 -0.17 11.27 -4.98
C ASN A 50 1.36 11.22 -4.94
N PRO A 51 2.02 10.55 -5.91
CA PRO A 51 3.48 10.46 -5.97
C PRO A 51 4.18 11.81 -6.15
N SER A 52 3.48 12.87 -6.59
CA SER A 52 4.10 14.19 -6.73
C SER A 52 4.56 14.77 -5.39
N SER A 53 3.82 14.46 -4.31
CA SER A 53 4.17 14.85 -2.94
C SER A 53 4.89 13.73 -2.19
N ASN A 54 4.48 12.47 -2.40
CA ASN A 54 4.87 11.38 -1.50
C ASN A 54 5.98 10.49 -2.08
N HIS A 55 6.11 10.43 -3.41
CA HIS A 55 7.09 9.58 -4.10
C HIS A 55 7.71 10.29 -5.33
N PRO A 56 8.38 11.46 -5.17
CA PRO A 56 8.81 12.28 -6.31
C PRO A 56 9.71 11.56 -7.32
N ARG A 57 10.45 10.53 -6.89
CA ARG A 57 11.24 9.66 -7.78
C ARG A 57 10.39 8.95 -8.83
N LEU A 58 9.17 8.55 -8.49
CA LEU A 58 8.24 7.91 -9.44
C LEU A 58 7.80 8.89 -10.52
N MET A 59 7.68 10.19 -10.22
CA MET A 59 7.22 11.19 -11.19
C MET A 59 8.10 11.26 -12.43
N LYS A 60 9.43 11.08 -12.28
CA LYS A 60 10.33 11.01 -13.42
C LYS A 60 9.95 9.86 -14.36
N ASN A 61 9.67 8.67 -13.82
CA ASN A 61 9.26 7.51 -14.61
C ASN A 61 7.90 7.72 -15.29
N LEU A 62 6.96 8.40 -14.63
CA LEU A 62 5.67 8.75 -15.25
C LEU A 62 5.84 9.73 -16.41
N VAL A 63 6.72 10.72 -16.26
CA VAL A 63 7.06 11.65 -17.35
C VAL A 63 7.69 10.90 -18.52
N GLU A 64 8.64 10.00 -18.27
CA GLU A 64 9.28 9.22 -19.33
C GLU A 64 8.29 8.26 -20.01
N LEU A 65 7.39 7.63 -19.26
CA LEU A 65 6.29 6.84 -19.80
C LEU A 65 5.43 7.67 -20.78
N ARG A 66 5.07 8.90 -20.40
CA ARG A 66 4.30 9.79 -21.28
C ARG A 66 5.09 10.24 -22.51
N ARG A 67 6.39 10.49 -22.38
CA ARG A 67 7.26 10.88 -23.51
C ARG A 67 7.38 9.79 -24.57
N ARG A 68 7.40 8.52 -24.16
CA ARG A 68 7.41 7.37 -25.08
C ARG A 68 6.01 6.96 -25.59
N GLY A 69 4.99 7.80 -25.34
CA GLY A 69 3.62 7.60 -25.83
C GLY A 69 2.76 6.65 -24.98
N GLY A 70 3.28 6.17 -23.84
CA GLY A 70 2.50 5.36 -22.90
C GLY A 70 1.44 6.18 -22.17
N THR A 71 0.50 5.52 -21.51
CA THR A 71 -0.67 6.13 -20.88
C THR A 71 -0.62 6.03 -19.36
N VAL A 72 -0.93 7.13 -18.66
CA VAL A 72 -1.16 7.13 -17.21
C VAL A 72 -2.64 7.38 -16.96
N ILE A 73 -3.31 6.41 -16.34
CA ILE A 73 -4.71 6.52 -15.92
C ILE A 73 -4.70 6.83 -14.42
N VAL A 74 -5.07 8.06 -14.05
CA VAL A 74 -5.15 8.48 -12.65
C VAL A 74 -6.57 8.27 -12.15
N ILE A 75 -6.73 7.53 -11.06
CA ILE A 75 -8.00 7.31 -10.37
C ILE A 75 -7.87 7.91 -8.98
N ASN A 76 -8.47 9.08 -8.78
CA ASN A 76 -8.41 9.81 -7.51
C ASN A 76 -9.60 10.78 -7.44
N PRO A 77 -10.42 10.79 -6.36
CA PRO A 77 -11.53 11.74 -6.21
C PRO A 77 -11.07 13.20 -6.31
N LEU A 78 -9.89 13.52 -5.79
CA LEU A 78 -9.34 14.87 -5.79
C LEU A 78 -8.37 15.06 -6.96
N LYS A 79 -8.62 16.08 -7.79
CA LYS A 79 -7.74 16.45 -8.90
C LYS A 79 -6.52 17.26 -8.43
N GLU A 80 -5.41 16.56 -8.26
CA GLU A 80 -4.14 17.14 -7.80
C GLU A 80 -3.32 17.75 -8.95
N THR A 81 -2.85 18.99 -8.80
CA THR A 81 -2.09 19.70 -9.84
C THR A 81 -0.86 18.91 -10.30
N GLY A 82 -0.11 18.33 -9.36
CA GLY A 82 1.10 17.55 -9.64
C GLY A 82 0.85 16.23 -10.39
N LEU A 83 -0.41 15.75 -10.42
CA LEU A 83 -0.81 14.56 -11.18
C LEU A 83 -1.37 14.89 -12.56
N VAL A 84 -1.65 16.17 -12.83
CA VAL A 84 -2.03 16.66 -14.15
C VAL A 84 -0.79 17.16 -14.89
N ARG A 85 0.00 18.02 -14.22
CA ARG A 85 1.22 18.62 -14.76
C ARG A 85 2.32 18.64 -13.70
N PHE A 86 3.52 18.20 -14.06
CA PHE A 86 4.65 18.17 -13.14
C PHE A 86 5.90 18.79 -13.75
N LYS A 87 6.65 19.53 -12.94
CA LYS A 87 7.99 20.03 -13.28
C LYS A 87 9.02 19.14 -12.59
N VAL A 88 9.77 18.37 -13.38
CA VAL A 88 10.85 17.54 -12.86
C VAL A 88 12.09 18.42 -12.65
N PRO A 89 12.58 18.63 -11.40
CA PRO A 89 13.70 19.54 -11.15
C PRO A 89 14.99 19.16 -11.86
N SER A 90 15.22 17.86 -12.04
CA SER A 90 16.40 17.31 -12.73
C SER A 90 16.32 17.36 -14.26
N ASP A 91 15.26 17.92 -14.84
CA ASP A 91 15.00 17.92 -16.29
C ASP A 91 14.74 19.34 -16.81
N LEU A 92 15.69 19.87 -17.56
CA LEU A 92 15.64 21.22 -18.13
C LEU A 92 14.40 21.45 -19.02
N ARG A 93 13.99 20.45 -19.83
CA ARG A 93 12.82 20.59 -20.70
C ARG A 93 11.54 20.65 -19.86
N SER A 94 11.44 19.81 -18.83
CA SER A 94 10.29 19.79 -17.91
C SER A 94 10.19 21.04 -17.04
N MET A 95 11.32 21.70 -16.75
CA MET A 95 11.36 22.96 -15.98
C MET A 95 10.85 24.15 -16.80
N LEU A 96 11.18 24.17 -18.10
CA LEU A 96 10.71 25.16 -19.07
C LEU A 96 9.21 25.00 -19.39
N LYS A 97 8.75 23.76 -19.61
CA LYS A 97 7.33 23.43 -19.83
C LYS A 97 6.96 22.21 -19.00
N ALA A 98 6.00 22.37 -18.08
CA ALA A 98 5.54 21.28 -17.23
C ALA A 98 5.07 20.09 -18.08
N SER A 99 5.47 18.89 -17.68
CA SER A 99 5.13 17.65 -18.38
C SER A 99 3.73 17.21 -18.01
N GLU A 100 2.91 16.83 -19.00
CA GLU A 100 1.58 16.25 -18.75
C GLU A 100 1.73 14.81 -18.24
N ILE A 101 1.07 14.51 -17.12
CA ILE A 101 1.16 13.21 -16.45
C ILE A 101 -0.08 12.38 -16.79
N ALA A 102 -1.24 12.74 -16.23
CA ALA A 102 -2.48 12.02 -16.51
C ALA A 102 -2.88 12.11 -17.98
N SER A 103 -3.11 10.96 -18.61
CA SER A 103 -3.75 10.87 -19.93
C SER A 103 -5.27 10.78 -19.77
N LEU A 104 -5.71 10.06 -18.74
CA LEU A 104 -7.08 10.01 -18.26
C LEU A 104 -7.07 10.31 -16.76
N TYR A 105 -8.03 11.12 -16.32
CA TYR A 105 -8.21 11.44 -14.90
C TYR A 105 -9.65 11.11 -14.52
N VAL A 106 -9.80 10.15 -13.61
CA VAL A 106 -11.09 9.59 -13.19
C VAL A 106 -11.30 9.96 -11.72
N GLN A 107 -12.44 10.57 -11.43
CA GLN A 107 -12.79 11.05 -10.09
C GLN A 107 -13.99 10.25 -9.56
N PRO A 108 -13.78 9.06 -8.98
CA PRO A 108 -14.87 8.30 -8.37
C PRO A 108 -15.36 8.96 -7.08
N HIS A 109 -16.53 8.52 -6.60
CA HIS A 109 -16.93 8.77 -5.21
C HIS A 109 -15.92 8.15 -4.24
N ILE A 110 -15.73 8.77 -3.08
CA ILE A 110 -14.91 8.20 -2.00
C ILE A 110 -15.52 6.86 -1.58
N GLY A 111 -14.76 5.77 -1.71
CA GLY A 111 -15.24 4.41 -1.45
C GLY A 111 -15.99 3.75 -2.62
N GLY A 112 -16.13 4.45 -3.75
CA GLY A 112 -16.72 3.93 -5.00
C GLY A 112 -15.75 3.05 -5.82
N ASP A 113 -14.54 2.78 -5.31
CA ASP A 113 -13.46 2.12 -6.04
C ASP A 113 -13.84 0.70 -6.49
N ILE A 114 -14.42 -0.12 -5.61
CA ILE A 114 -14.86 -1.49 -5.97
C ILE A 114 -15.86 -1.44 -7.12
N ALA A 115 -16.83 -0.52 -7.08
CA ALA A 115 -17.82 -0.37 -8.14
C ALA A 115 -17.17 0.06 -9.46
N LEU A 116 -16.23 1.01 -9.42
CA LEU A 116 -15.47 1.44 -10.61
C LEU A 116 -14.69 0.27 -11.22
N LEU A 117 -13.90 -0.45 -10.42
CA LEU A 117 -13.08 -1.59 -10.88
C LEU A 117 -13.97 -2.73 -11.39
N THR A 118 -15.12 -2.97 -10.75
CA THR A 118 -16.15 -3.90 -11.23
C THR A 118 -16.69 -3.49 -12.60
N GLY A 119 -16.97 -2.20 -12.80
CA GLY A 119 -17.37 -1.67 -14.11
C GLY A 119 -16.31 -1.89 -15.19
N VAL A 120 -15.03 -1.74 -14.86
CA VAL A 120 -13.92 -2.03 -15.79
C VAL A 120 -13.90 -3.52 -16.15
N ILE A 121 -14.02 -4.45 -15.18
CA ILE A 121 -14.12 -5.90 -15.46
C ILE A 121 -15.35 -6.20 -16.33
N LYS A 122 -16.51 -5.62 -15.99
CA LYS A 122 -17.76 -5.82 -16.74
C LYS A 122 -17.61 -5.41 -18.20
N ALA A 123 -17.07 -4.23 -18.46
CA ALA A 123 -16.83 -3.76 -19.82
C ALA A 123 -15.76 -4.59 -20.56
N LEU A 124 -14.74 -5.13 -19.87
CA LEU A 124 -13.81 -6.09 -20.49
C LEU A 124 -14.51 -7.40 -20.90
N LEU A 125 -15.39 -7.92 -20.05
CA LEU A 125 -16.19 -9.12 -20.33
C LEU A 125 -17.14 -8.91 -21.52
N GLU A 126 -17.84 -7.77 -21.56
CA GLU A 126 -18.75 -7.40 -22.67
C GLU A 126 -18.03 -7.29 -24.02
N ARG A 127 -16.73 -6.96 -24.01
CA ARG A 127 -15.89 -6.80 -25.21
C ARG A 127 -15.03 -8.01 -25.52
N ASP A 128 -15.25 -9.12 -24.83
CA ASP A 128 -14.43 -10.34 -24.93
C ASP A 128 -12.91 -10.06 -24.85
N SER A 129 -12.53 -9.10 -24.00
CA SER A 129 -11.17 -8.58 -23.91
C SER A 129 -10.39 -9.19 -22.73
N ILE A 130 -10.81 -10.35 -22.24
CA ILE A 130 -10.16 -11.09 -21.14
C ILE A 130 -9.08 -12.01 -21.71
N ASP A 131 -7.94 -12.13 -21.03
CA ASP A 131 -6.94 -13.15 -21.36
C ASP A 131 -7.39 -14.52 -20.83
N ARG A 132 -8.24 -15.18 -21.62
CA ARG A 132 -8.85 -16.47 -21.25
C ARG A 132 -7.81 -17.57 -21.02
N ALA A 133 -6.70 -17.54 -21.76
CA ALA A 133 -5.64 -18.53 -21.62
C ALA A 133 -4.89 -18.35 -20.29
N PHE A 134 -4.54 -17.11 -19.95
CA PHE A 134 -3.90 -16.80 -18.67
C PHE A 134 -4.82 -17.17 -17.49
N VAL A 135 -6.07 -16.73 -17.54
CA VAL A 135 -7.06 -17.01 -16.49
C VAL A 135 -7.22 -18.52 -16.29
N ALA A 136 -7.41 -19.29 -17.35
CA ALA A 136 -7.60 -20.74 -17.25
C ALA A 136 -6.37 -21.48 -16.69
N GLN A 137 -5.17 -20.92 -16.83
CA GLN A 137 -3.92 -21.55 -16.38
C GLN A 137 -3.47 -21.08 -15.00
N HIS A 138 -3.87 -19.88 -14.58
CA HIS A 138 -3.24 -19.18 -13.44
C HIS A 138 -4.22 -18.55 -12.46
N ALA A 139 -5.53 -18.74 -12.63
CA ALA A 139 -6.54 -18.22 -11.72
C ALA A 139 -7.58 -19.28 -11.37
N ASP A 140 -7.95 -19.31 -10.10
CA ASP A 140 -9.09 -20.07 -9.59
C ASP A 140 -10.31 -19.14 -9.45
N ASP A 141 -11.51 -19.72 -9.40
CA ASP A 141 -12.79 -19.04 -9.13
C ASP A 141 -13.16 -17.87 -10.08
N TRP A 142 -12.49 -17.74 -11.23
CA TRP A 142 -12.76 -16.67 -12.19
C TRP A 142 -14.20 -16.69 -12.72
N ASP A 143 -14.75 -17.87 -13.01
CA ASP A 143 -16.10 -17.99 -13.55
C ASP A 143 -17.15 -17.46 -12.56
N ALA A 144 -16.99 -17.72 -11.27
CA ALA A 144 -17.87 -17.20 -10.22
C ALA A 144 -17.81 -15.66 -10.16
N LEU A 145 -16.62 -15.07 -10.25
CA LEU A 145 -16.46 -13.62 -10.34
C LEU A 145 -17.10 -13.07 -11.62
N ALA A 146 -16.84 -13.69 -12.77
CA ALA A 146 -17.34 -13.22 -14.06
C ALA A 146 -18.88 -13.27 -14.14
N GLU A 147 -19.50 -14.33 -13.62
CA GLU A 147 -20.96 -14.44 -13.51
C GLU A 147 -21.54 -13.37 -12.59
N HIS A 148 -20.95 -13.16 -11.41
CA HIS A 148 -21.36 -12.11 -10.49
C HIS A 148 -21.32 -10.72 -11.16
N VAL A 149 -20.21 -10.39 -11.82
CA VAL A 149 -20.03 -9.10 -12.51
C VAL A 149 -20.97 -8.94 -13.72
N ARG A 150 -21.25 -10.03 -14.46
CA ARG A 150 -22.24 -10.01 -15.55
C ARG A 150 -23.66 -9.73 -15.03
N ALA A 151 -24.02 -10.26 -13.87
CA ALA A 151 -25.34 -10.07 -13.26
C ALA A 151 -25.57 -8.65 -12.71
N MET A 152 -24.51 -7.90 -12.39
CA MET A 152 -24.65 -6.54 -11.84
C MET A 152 -25.20 -5.54 -12.87
N SER A 153 -26.11 -4.67 -12.43
CA SER A 153 -26.64 -3.58 -13.26
C SER A 153 -25.58 -2.51 -13.52
N TRP A 154 -25.54 -1.97 -14.75
CA TRP A 154 -24.73 -0.79 -15.06
C TRP A 154 -25.15 0.44 -14.24
N ASP A 155 -26.44 0.59 -13.96
CA ASP A 155 -26.96 1.73 -13.18
C ASP A 155 -26.43 1.69 -11.74
N ASP A 156 -26.38 0.49 -11.14
CA ASP A 156 -25.81 0.33 -9.80
C ASP A 156 -24.30 0.57 -9.81
N ILE A 157 -23.58 0.09 -10.82
CA ILE A 157 -22.14 0.31 -10.97
C ILE A 157 -21.83 1.81 -11.07
N ILE A 158 -22.50 2.53 -11.97
CA ILE A 158 -22.26 3.96 -12.21
C ILE A 158 -22.64 4.77 -10.97
N ARG A 159 -23.79 4.49 -10.36
CA ARG A 159 -24.27 5.19 -9.16
C ARG A 159 -23.29 5.05 -7.99
N ASN A 160 -22.81 3.83 -7.74
CA ASN A 160 -21.89 3.58 -6.63
C ASN A 160 -20.47 4.07 -6.93
N ALA A 161 -20.00 3.94 -8.17
CA ALA A 161 -18.69 4.43 -8.58
C ALA A 161 -18.61 5.96 -8.59
N GLY A 162 -19.72 6.64 -8.91
CA GLY A 162 -19.73 8.07 -9.22
C GLY A 162 -19.07 8.39 -10.56
N VAL A 163 -18.97 7.41 -11.46
CA VAL A 163 -18.28 7.53 -12.76
C VAL A 163 -19.19 7.02 -13.86
N GLU A 164 -19.44 7.86 -14.86
CA GLU A 164 -20.27 7.49 -16.01
C GLU A 164 -19.68 6.32 -16.81
N ARG A 165 -20.56 5.51 -17.41
CA ARG A 165 -20.15 4.38 -18.27
C ARG A 165 -19.24 4.82 -19.41
N ALA A 166 -19.41 6.03 -19.94
CA ALA A 166 -18.56 6.56 -21.00
C ALA A 166 -17.09 6.66 -20.56
N MET A 167 -16.84 7.14 -19.33
CA MET A 167 -15.49 7.21 -18.77
C MET A 167 -14.92 5.81 -18.48
N ILE A 168 -15.74 4.89 -17.95
CA ILE A 168 -15.34 3.48 -17.76
C ILE A 168 -14.95 2.85 -19.11
N ASN A 169 -15.72 3.10 -20.16
CA ASN A 169 -15.44 2.64 -21.51
C ASN A 169 -14.12 3.22 -22.05
N GLN A 170 -13.80 4.49 -21.76
CA GLN A 170 -12.50 5.09 -22.15
C GLN A 170 -11.32 4.43 -21.42
N ILE A 171 -11.47 4.09 -20.13
CA ILE A 171 -10.46 3.30 -19.40
C ILE A 171 -10.26 1.96 -20.11
N VAL A 172 -11.34 1.26 -20.45
CA VAL A 172 -11.28 -0.05 -21.11
C VAL A 172 -10.74 0.04 -22.54
N ASP A 173 -11.01 1.12 -23.29
CA ASP A 173 -10.43 1.33 -24.62
C ASP A 173 -8.90 1.31 -24.55
N VAL A 174 -8.33 1.99 -23.56
CA VAL A 174 -6.88 2.01 -23.35
C VAL A 174 -6.40 0.66 -22.83
N TYR A 175 -7.03 0.15 -21.77
CA TYR A 175 -6.56 -1.03 -21.06
C TYR A 175 -6.65 -2.30 -21.92
N ALA A 176 -7.72 -2.47 -22.70
CA ALA A 176 -7.90 -3.62 -23.57
C ALA A 176 -6.85 -3.70 -24.70
N ARG A 177 -6.23 -2.57 -25.07
CA ARG A 177 -5.15 -2.52 -26.08
C ARG A 177 -3.75 -2.63 -25.48
N SER A 178 -3.61 -2.44 -24.17
CA SER A 178 -2.33 -2.53 -23.49
C SER A 178 -1.74 -3.94 -23.59
N LYS A 179 -0.42 -3.98 -23.80
CA LYS A 179 0.39 -5.20 -23.71
C LYS A 179 1.13 -5.29 -22.39
N LYS A 180 1.46 -4.14 -21.77
CA LYS A 180 2.23 -4.08 -20.53
C LYS A 180 1.62 -3.08 -19.52
N THR A 181 0.75 -3.55 -18.64
CA THR A 181 0.09 -2.70 -17.63
C THR A 181 0.66 -2.88 -16.24
N ILE A 182 0.99 -1.78 -15.57
CA ILE A 182 1.28 -1.74 -14.12
C ILE A 182 0.12 -1.08 -13.38
N PHE A 183 -0.29 -1.69 -12.28
CA PHE A 183 -1.24 -1.12 -11.32
C PHE A 183 -0.49 -0.61 -10.11
N CYS A 184 -0.54 0.68 -9.91
CA CYS A 184 0.18 1.40 -8.88
C CYS A 184 -0.83 2.07 -7.94
N TRP A 185 -0.74 1.81 -6.63
CA TRP A 185 -1.69 2.38 -5.67
C TRP A 185 -1.07 2.75 -4.33
N ALA A 186 -1.78 3.58 -3.58
CA ALA A 186 -1.36 3.97 -2.24
C ALA A 186 -2.57 4.04 -1.28
N MET A 187 -2.55 5.04 -0.41
CA MET A 187 -3.39 5.12 0.77
C MET A 187 -4.86 5.39 0.49
N GLY A 188 -5.19 5.97 -0.67
CA GLY A 188 -6.57 6.10 -1.12
C GLY A 188 -7.24 4.76 -1.43
N MET A 189 -6.50 3.65 -1.42
CA MET A 189 -7.08 2.30 -1.53
C MET A 189 -7.08 1.56 -0.20
N THR A 190 -6.04 1.72 0.62
CA THR A 190 -5.87 0.91 1.84
C THR A 190 -6.50 1.51 3.08
N HIS A 191 -6.65 2.84 3.19
CA HIS A 191 -7.32 3.51 4.31
C HIS A 191 -8.85 3.57 4.12
N HIS A 192 -9.44 2.42 3.81
CA HIS A 192 -10.89 2.25 3.64
C HIS A 192 -11.35 1.01 4.40
N VAL A 193 -12.62 1.00 4.82
CA VAL A 193 -13.26 -0.19 5.45
C VAL A 193 -13.10 -1.44 4.57
N HIS A 194 -13.18 -1.26 3.25
CA HIS A 194 -13.01 -2.32 2.25
C HIS A 194 -11.62 -2.31 1.60
N GLY A 195 -10.58 -1.88 2.31
CA GLY A 195 -9.24 -1.72 1.75
C GLY A 195 -8.61 -3.01 1.23
N VAL A 196 -8.91 -4.16 1.85
CA VAL A 196 -8.44 -5.47 1.37
C VAL A 196 -9.11 -5.81 0.04
N GLN A 197 -10.43 -5.64 -0.04
CA GLN A 197 -11.22 -5.90 -1.24
C GLN A 197 -10.85 -4.96 -2.39
N ASN A 198 -10.53 -3.70 -2.08
CA ASN A 198 -9.97 -2.75 -3.05
C ASN A 198 -8.71 -3.31 -3.72
N VAL A 199 -7.77 -3.83 -2.92
CA VAL A 199 -6.51 -4.42 -3.42
C VAL A 199 -6.78 -5.70 -4.22
N GLN A 200 -7.69 -6.55 -3.74
CA GLN A 200 -8.11 -7.76 -4.47
C GLN A 200 -8.71 -7.41 -5.83
N MET A 201 -9.55 -6.37 -5.94
CA MET A 201 -10.12 -5.94 -7.21
C MET A 201 -9.07 -5.38 -8.18
N ILE A 202 -8.04 -4.68 -7.67
CA ILE A 202 -6.89 -4.27 -8.49
C ILE A 202 -6.15 -5.52 -9.03
N ALA A 203 -5.91 -6.51 -8.18
CA ALA A 203 -5.27 -7.76 -8.58
C ALA A 203 -6.12 -8.55 -9.59
N ASN A 204 -7.45 -8.58 -9.41
CA ASN A 204 -8.39 -9.22 -10.34
C ASN A 204 -8.33 -8.58 -11.73
N LEU A 205 -8.19 -7.25 -11.83
CA LEU A 205 -7.97 -6.61 -13.14
C LEU A 205 -6.67 -7.09 -13.77
N ALA A 206 -5.57 -7.11 -13.02
CA ALA A 206 -4.30 -7.57 -13.53
C ALA A 206 -4.38 -9.03 -14.02
N ILE A 207 -5.04 -9.92 -13.27
CA ILE A 207 -5.29 -11.32 -13.65
C ILE A 207 -6.17 -11.43 -14.90
N ALA A 208 -7.25 -10.64 -14.98
CA ALA A 208 -8.19 -10.63 -16.10
C ALA A 208 -7.52 -10.42 -17.48
N ARG A 209 -6.33 -9.82 -17.49
CA ARG A 209 -5.57 -9.48 -18.69
C ARG A 209 -4.18 -10.10 -18.74
N GLY A 210 -3.86 -11.03 -17.83
CA GLY A 210 -2.53 -11.64 -17.74
C GLY A 210 -1.41 -10.62 -17.55
N MET A 211 -1.65 -9.58 -16.74
CA MET A 211 -0.72 -8.48 -16.46
C MET A 211 0.12 -8.72 -15.21
N ILE A 212 0.46 -9.97 -14.92
CA ILE A 212 1.31 -10.37 -13.79
C ILE A 212 2.30 -11.42 -14.29
N GLY A 213 3.52 -11.44 -13.75
CA GLY A 213 4.52 -12.47 -14.04
C GLY A 213 5.30 -12.25 -15.34
N LYS A 214 5.27 -11.05 -15.91
CA LYS A 214 6.05 -10.69 -17.11
C LYS A 214 6.58 -9.24 -17.05
N PRO A 215 7.71 -8.92 -17.70
CA PRO A 215 8.33 -7.59 -17.62
C PRO A 215 7.39 -6.45 -17.99
N GLY A 216 7.42 -5.39 -17.20
CA GLY A 216 6.56 -4.21 -17.37
C GLY A 216 5.09 -4.44 -17.01
N CYS A 217 4.75 -5.55 -16.33
CA CYS A 217 3.39 -5.86 -15.89
C CYS A 217 3.35 -6.25 -14.43
N GLY A 218 2.42 -5.68 -13.66
CA GLY A 218 2.13 -6.19 -12.32
C GLY A 218 1.58 -5.17 -11.35
N LEU A 219 1.81 -5.46 -10.07
CA LEU A 219 1.17 -4.83 -8.92
C LEU A 219 2.23 -4.09 -8.09
N LEU A 220 2.05 -2.77 -7.94
CA LEU A 220 2.98 -1.86 -7.29
C LEU A 220 2.30 -1.07 -6.15
N PRO A 221 2.25 -1.62 -4.92
CA PRO A 221 1.85 -0.86 -3.74
C PRO A 221 2.93 0.16 -3.35
N LEU A 222 2.61 1.46 -3.43
CA LEU A 222 3.52 2.56 -3.12
C LEU A 222 3.70 2.77 -1.61
N ARG A 223 4.57 1.97 -1.00
CA ARG A 223 4.90 2.10 0.43
C ARG A 223 5.69 3.37 0.76
N GLY A 224 5.33 4.06 1.84
CA GLY A 224 5.89 5.39 2.18
C GLY A 224 7.25 5.36 2.88
N HIS A 225 7.34 4.66 4.03
CA HIS A 225 8.54 4.69 4.87
C HIS A 225 9.72 3.93 4.25
N SER A 226 10.93 4.46 4.39
CA SER A 226 12.14 4.04 3.67
C SER A 226 12.56 2.57 3.87
N ASN A 227 12.23 1.97 5.02
CA ASN A 227 12.63 0.61 5.37
C ASN A 227 11.46 -0.25 5.88
N VAL A 228 10.21 0.10 5.52
CA VAL A 228 9.03 -0.64 6.03
C VAL A 228 9.00 -2.08 5.55
N GLN A 229 9.58 -2.38 4.39
CA GLN A 229 9.83 -3.73 3.91
C GLN A 229 10.85 -4.44 4.81
N GLY A 230 12.01 -3.82 5.00
CA GLY A 230 13.13 -4.41 5.74
C GLY A 230 12.80 -4.67 7.22
N VAL A 231 12.01 -3.80 7.86
CA VAL A 231 11.52 -4.01 9.23
C VAL A 231 10.72 -5.31 9.33
N GLY A 232 9.88 -5.62 8.34
CA GLY A 232 9.17 -6.90 8.26
C GLY A 232 10.11 -8.08 8.00
N SER A 233 11.08 -7.92 7.11
CA SER A 233 12.11 -8.94 6.80
C SER A 233 12.96 -9.30 8.03
N MET A 234 13.22 -8.32 8.90
CA MET A 234 13.92 -8.51 10.19
C MET A 234 13.03 -9.12 11.30
N GLY A 235 11.79 -9.49 11.00
CA GLY A 235 10.91 -10.16 11.96
C GLY A 235 10.15 -9.23 12.91
N VAL A 236 10.06 -7.93 12.62
CA VAL A 236 9.25 -6.98 13.42
C VAL A 236 7.78 -7.10 13.02
N THR A 237 7.18 -8.25 13.34
CA THR A 237 5.80 -8.64 13.02
C THR A 237 5.21 -9.47 14.17
N PRO A 238 3.89 -9.40 14.42
CA PRO A 238 3.26 -10.17 15.49
C PRO A 238 3.24 -11.68 15.23
N LYS A 239 3.48 -12.10 13.99
CA LYS A 239 3.60 -13.50 13.60
C LYS A 239 4.87 -13.68 12.77
N LEU A 240 5.86 -14.33 13.36
CA LEU A 240 7.09 -14.73 12.66
C LEU A 240 6.82 -15.87 11.67
N LYS A 241 7.65 -15.93 10.63
CA LYS A 241 7.73 -17.13 9.77
C LYS A 241 8.40 -18.25 10.56
N GLN A 242 7.94 -19.50 10.36
CA GLN A 242 8.46 -20.67 11.09
C GLN A 242 9.99 -20.77 11.04
N ALA A 243 10.59 -20.57 9.86
CA ALA A 243 12.04 -20.61 9.69
C ALA A 243 12.80 -19.56 10.54
N ILE A 244 12.22 -18.36 10.75
CA ILE A 244 12.82 -17.34 11.61
C ILE A 244 12.66 -17.74 13.07
N PHE A 245 11.49 -18.24 13.45
CA PHE A 245 11.20 -18.70 14.81
C PHE A 245 12.18 -19.82 15.22
N ASP A 246 12.29 -20.88 14.40
CA ASP A 246 13.19 -22.02 14.66
C ASP A 246 14.65 -21.57 14.70
N GLY A 247 15.06 -20.70 13.78
CA GLY A 247 16.42 -20.16 13.73
C GLY A 247 16.80 -19.34 14.96
N LEU A 248 15.86 -18.58 15.53
CA LEU A 248 16.09 -17.83 16.77
C LEU A 248 16.22 -18.78 17.96
N GLU A 249 15.36 -19.79 18.09
CA GLU A 249 15.44 -20.77 19.18
C GLU A 249 16.75 -21.56 19.12
N SER A 250 17.13 -22.05 17.94
CA SER A 250 18.35 -22.84 17.77
C SER A 250 19.63 -22.04 17.98
N SER A 251 19.67 -20.79 17.49
CA SER A 251 20.88 -19.96 17.53
C SER A 251 21.17 -19.41 18.92
N PHE A 252 20.14 -19.10 19.69
CA PHE A 252 20.28 -18.48 21.01
C PHE A 252 19.97 -19.42 22.18
N GLY A 253 19.51 -20.65 21.91
CA GLY A 253 19.14 -21.62 22.95
C GLY A 253 17.97 -21.13 23.82
N LEU A 254 17.00 -20.47 23.20
CA LEU A 254 15.84 -19.86 23.85
C LEU A 254 14.56 -20.61 23.52
N THR A 255 13.55 -20.52 24.39
CA THR A 255 12.17 -20.90 24.08
C THR A 255 11.33 -19.64 23.90
N LEU A 256 10.79 -19.44 22.70
CA LEU A 256 10.00 -18.26 22.36
C LEU A 256 8.51 -18.45 22.70
N PRO A 257 7.76 -17.38 22.98
CA PRO A 257 6.32 -17.48 23.20
C PRO A 257 5.60 -17.93 21.92
N THR A 258 4.58 -18.77 22.07
CA THR A 258 3.75 -19.28 20.95
C THR A 258 2.38 -18.62 20.86
N SER A 259 2.04 -17.74 21.81
CA SER A 259 0.79 -16.98 21.79
C SER A 259 0.71 -16.05 20.58
N PRO A 260 -0.45 -15.85 19.95
CA PRO A 260 -0.61 -14.85 18.90
C PRO A 260 -0.14 -13.46 19.36
N GLY A 261 0.65 -12.80 18.53
CA GLY A 261 0.97 -11.39 18.73
C GLY A 261 -0.15 -10.47 18.26
N MET A 262 -0.21 -9.28 18.82
CA MET A 262 -1.18 -8.24 18.47
C MET A 262 -0.62 -7.23 17.46
N ASP A 263 -1.47 -6.78 16.53
CA ASP A 263 -1.13 -5.65 15.67
C ASP A 263 -1.13 -4.30 16.43
N THR A 264 -0.74 -3.24 15.75
CA THR A 264 -0.61 -1.91 16.35
C THR A 264 -1.92 -1.40 16.95
N LEU A 265 -3.06 -1.60 16.28
CA LEU A 265 -4.35 -1.10 16.75
C LEU A 265 -4.90 -1.98 17.87
N GLU A 266 -4.73 -3.29 17.79
CA GLU A 266 -5.09 -4.20 18.88
C GLU A 266 -4.28 -3.88 20.15
N CYS A 267 -2.97 -3.61 20.02
CA CYS A 267 -2.14 -3.14 21.14
C CYS A 267 -2.70 -1.87 21.78
N MET A 268 -3.16 -0.91 20.97
CA MET A 268 -3.78 0.34 21.47
C MET A 268 -5.10 0.08 22.20
N HIS A 269 -5.96 -0.79 21.68
CA HIS A 269 -7.19 -1.19 22.37
C HIS A 269 -6.89 -1.90 23.71
N ARG A 270 -5.96 -2.86 23.72
CA ARG A 270 -5.55 -3.51 24.97
C ARG A 270 -4.92 -2.54 25.97
N ALA A 271 -4.20 -1.53 25.49
CA ALA A 271 -3.69 -0.47 26.35
C ALA A 271 -4.81 0.33 27.00
N GLU A 272 -5.83 0.73 26.24
CA GLU A 272 -7.03 1.40 26.78
C GLU A 272 -7.76 0.56 27.83
N GLU A 273 -7.81 -0.76 27.64
CA GLU A 273 -8.37 -1.72 28.60
C GLU A 273 -7.49 -1.97 29.83
N GLY A 274 -6.32 -1.33 29.93
CA GLY A 274 -5.37 -1.52 31.02
C GLY A 274 -4.62 -2.86 30.99
N LYS A 275 -4.65 -3.56 29.85
CA LYS A 275 -4.00 -4.87 29.65
C LYS A 275 -2.56 -4.78 29.14
N VAL A 276 -2.08 -3.59 28.81
CA VAL A 276 -0.67 -3.32 28.46
C VAL A 276 -0.04 -2.48 29.56
N ARG A 277 0.96 -3.05 30.24
CA ARG A 277 1.66 -2.40 31.37
C ARG A 277 2.93 -1.66 30.93
N CYS A 278 3.55 -2.09 29.83
CA CYS A 278 4.77 -1.51 29.28
C CYS A 278 4.72 -1.44 27.75
N ALA A 279 5.20 -0.34 27.18
CA ALA A 279 5.39 -0.18 25.73
C ALA A 279 6.78 0.40 25.42
N ILE A 280 7.44 -0.18 24.41
CA ILE A 280 8.72 0.31 23.89
C ILE A 280 8.46 0.83 22.47
N CYS A 281 8.54 2.14 22.30
CA CYS A 281 8.33 2.84 21.04
C CYS A 281 9.68 3.17 20.41
N LEU A 282 10.12 2.37 19.44
CA LEU A 282 11.34 2.63 18.67
C LEU A 282 11.04 3.56 17.49
N GLY A 283 11.32 4.84 17.66
CA GLY A 283 11.06 5.88 16.67
C GLY A 283 9.57 6.16 16.42
N GLY A 284 9.33 7.12 15.53
CA GLY A 284 7.97 7.49 15.10
C GLY A 284 7.18 8.29 16.14
N ASN A 285 5.88 8.41 15.89
CA ASN A 285 4.95 9.19 16.71
C ASN A 285 3.63 8.41 16.82
N LEU A 286 3.61 7.34 17.62
CA LEU A 286 2.44 6.45 17.73
C LEU A 286 1.16 7.22 18.10
N TYR A 287 1.27 8.22 18.98
CA TYR A 287 0.16 9.13 19.31
C TYR A 287 -0.35 9.88 18.07
N GLY A 288 0.53 10.59 17.36
CA GLY A 288 0.14 11.42 16.22
C GLY A 288 -0.21 10.64 14.95
N SER A 289 0.19 9.37 14.87
CA SER A 289 -0.14 8.46 13.76
C SER A 289 -1.45 7.71 13.96
N ASN A 290 -2.07 7.76 15.15
CA ASN A 290 -3.39 7.19 15.38
C ASN A 290 -4.49 8.06 14.76
N PRO A 291 -5.58 7.46 14.24
CA PRO A 291 -6.68 8.21 13.60
C PRO A 291 -7.52 9.02 14.60
N ASP A 292 -7.56 8.61 15.86
CA ASP A 292 -8.26 9.31 16.95
C ASP A 292 -7.24 9.63 18.05
N SER A 293 -6.93 10.92 18.20
CA SER A 293 -5.96 11.42 19.18
C SER A 293 -6.48 11.35 20.62
N ALA A 294 -7.80 11.43 20.83
CA ALA A 294 -8.40 11.31 22.15
C ALA A 294 -8.31 9.86 22.63
N PHE A 295 -8.68 8.91 21.77
CA PHE A 295 -8.47 7.47 22.01
C PHE A 295 -6.99 7.17 22.24
N ALA A 296 -6.10 7.61 21.35
CA ALA A 296 -4.67 7.33 21.47
C ALA A 296 -4.08 7.87 22.77
N GLY A 297 -4.47 9.10 23.16
CA GLY A 297 -4.07 9.68 24.43
C GLY A 297 -4.58 8.89 25.63
N LYS A 298 -5.84 8.43 25.60
CA LYS A 298 -6.42 7.61 26.68
C LYS A 298 -5.73 6.26 26.79
N ALA A 299 -5.51 5.58 25.67
CA ALA A 299 -4.82 4.29 25.60
C ALA A 299 -3.39 4.38 26.14
N LEU A 300 -2.60 5.35 25.68
CA LEU A 300 -1.21 5.51 26.11
C LEU A 300 -1.11 5.87 27.60
N ARG A 301 -2.00 6.73 28.12
CA ARG A 301 -2.03 7.09 29.56
C ARG A 301 -2.37 5.94 30.49
N ALA A 302 -3.03 4.90 29.99
CA ALA A 302 -3.36 3.71 30.76
C ALA A 302 -2.15 2.77 30.96
N ILE A 303 -1.08 2.94 30.17
CA ILE A 303 0.16 2.15 30.27
C ILE A 303 1.02 2.68 31.41
N ASP A 304 1.53 1.80 32.28
CA ASP A 304 2.33 2.22 33.43
C ASP A 304 3.66 2.85 32.99
N THR A 305 4.39 2.18 32.09
CA THR A 305 5.68 2.68 31.59
C THR A 305 5.70 2.70 30.07
N VAL A 306 5.97 3.86 29.48
CA VAL A 306 6.24 4.01 28.06
C VAL A 306 7.67 4.48 27.86
N VAL A 307 8.45 3.73 27.08
CA VAL A 307 9.82 4.09 26.72
C VAL A 307 9.85 4.51 25.25
N TYR A 308 10.26 5.74 24.99
CA TYR A 308 10.49 6.26 23.65
C TYR A 308 11.98 6.23 23.33
N LEU A 309 12.35 5.61 22.21
CA LEU A 309 13.67 5.71 21.63
C LEU A 309 13.57 6.64 20.41
N SER A 310 14.07 7.87 20.53
CA SER A 310 13.77 8.93 19.57
C SER A 310 15.00 9.75 19.21
N THR A 311 15.12 10.13 17.94
CA THR A 311 16.14 11.07 17.47
C THR A 311 15.76 12.53 17.74
N THR A 312 14.45 12.83 17.78
CA THR A 312 13.91 14.17 18.04
C THR A 312 12.63 14.11 18.85
N LEU A 313 12.31 15.19 19.57
CA LEU A 313 11.01 15.32 20.26
C LEU A 313 9.89 15.61 19.26
N ASN A 314 8.81 14.82 19.35
CA ASN A 314 7.52 15.02 18.69
C ASN A 314 6.35 15.06 19.71
N THR A 315 5.11 15.23 19.21
CA THR A 315 3.90 15.35 20.02
C THR A 315 3.61 14.16 20.93
N GLY A 316 4.05 12.94 20.57
CA GLY A 316 3.85 11.74 21.37
C GLY A 316 4.53 11.80 22.74
N HIS A 317 5.68 12.46 22.83
CA HIS A 317 6.39 12.62 24.10
C HIS A 317 5.68 13.55 25.09
N VAL A 318 4.72 14.35 24.62
CA VAL A 318 3.97 15.31 25.43
C VAL A 318 2.54 14.82 25.67
N ALA A 319 1.83 14.50 24.59
CA ALA A 319 0.41 14.14 24.62
C ALA A 319 0.15 12.63 24.68
N GLY A 320 1.11 11.80 24.27
CA GLY A 320 1.04 10.34 24.24
C GLY A 320 1.76 9.64 25.40
N ARG A 321 1.82 10.25 26.58
CA ARG A 321 2.60 9.72 27.72
C ARG A 321 1.88 8.56 28.44
N GLY A 322 2.67 7.63 28.95
CA GLY A 322 2.27 6.68 30.00
C GLY A 322 2.21 7.33 31.38
N ARG A 323 1.96 6.53 32.42
CA ARG A 323 2.03 7.02 33.82
C ARG A 323 3.45 7.46 34.17
N GLU A 324 4.41 6.65 33.77
CA GLU A 324 5.82 6.98 33.65
C GLU A 324 6.21 7.00 32.17
N THR A 325 7.02 7.98 31.78
CA THR A 325 7.52 8.09 30.41
C THR A 325 9.00 8.36 30.42
N ILE A 326 9.77 7.49 29.78
CA ILE A 326 11.21 7.60 29.63
C ILE A 326 11.49 7.91 28.17
N ILE A 327 12.32 8.91 27.91
CA ILE A 327 12.77 9.27 26.57
C ILE A 327 14.27 9.01 26.51
N LEU A 328 14.66 8.06 25.68
CA LEU A 328 16.05 7.69 25.43
C LEU A 328 16.45 8.25 24.06
N PRO A 329 17.43 9.17 24.00
CA PRO A 329 17.94 9.66 22.72
C PRO A 329 18.68 8.54 21.98
N VAL A 330 18.49 8.46 20.66
CA VAL A 330 19.20 7.53 19.77
C VAL A 330 19.84 8.28 18.61
N LEU A 331 20.85 7.67 17.99
CA LEU A 331 21.53 8.22 16.84
C LEU A 331 20.60 8.35 15.64
N ALA A 332 20.67 9.47 14.93
CA ALA A 332 20.06 9.62 13.63
C ALA A 332 20.82 8.80 12.58
N ARG A 333 20.19 8.60 11.41
CA ARG A 333 20.78 7.81 10.31
C ARG A 333 22.20 8.26 9.95
N ASP A 334 22.44 9.56 9.87
CA ASP A 334 23.72 10.11 9.44
C ASP A 334 24.78 10.10 10.55
N GLU A 335 24.39 9.70 11.75
CA GLU A 335 25.26 9.56 12.93
C GLU A 335 25.59 8.09 13.23
N GLU A 336 24.92 7.14 12.55
CA GLU A 336 25.10 5.70 12.76
C GLU A 336 26.44 5.23 12.14
N PRO A 337 27.42 4.79 12.95
CA PRO A 337 28.70 4.32 12.44
C PRO A 337 28.60 2.99 11.67
N GLN A 338 27.54 2.21 11.88
CA GLN A 338 27.35 0.92 11.22
C GLN A 338 26.74 1.07 9.82
N LYS A 339 27.16 0.20 8.90
CA LYS A 339 26.51 0.08 7.60
C LYS A 339 25.09 -0.46 7.80
N THR A 340 24.09 0.33 7.45
CA THR A 340 22.69 -0.09 7.47
C THR A 340 22.25 -0.54 6.08
N THR A 341 21.61 -1.70 6.00
CA THR A 341 20.89 -2.14 4.80
C THR A 341 19.46 -1.64 4.86
N GLN A 342 18.98 -1.08 3.75
CA GLN A 342 17.58 -0.64 3.61
C GLN A 342 16.93 -1.41 2.48
N GLU A 343 15.80 -2.03 2.77
CA GLU A 343 14.90 -2.54 1.76
C GLU A 343 13.92 -1.42 1.39
N SER A 344 14.23 -0.73 0.29
CA SER A 344 13.38 0.33 -0.24
C SER A 344 12.18 -0.24 -0.98
N MET A 345 11.15 0.59 -1.19
CA MET A 345 9.97 0.24 -2.00
C MET A 345 10.26 -0.15 -3.45
N PHE A 346 11.46 0.16 -3.94
CA PHE A 346 11.88 -0.09 -5.32
C PHE A 346 12.92 -1.22 -5.46
N ASN A 347 13.20 -1.96 -4.38
CA ASN A 347 14.11 -3.10 -4.43
C ASN A 347 13.43 -4.35 -5.00
#